data_AF-A0A1D6J2E6-F1
#
_entry.id   AF-A0A1D6J2E6-F1
#
_cell.length_a   1.000
_cell.length_b   1.000
_cell.length_c   1.000
_cell.angle_alpha   90.00
_cell.angle_beta   90.00
_cell.angle_gamma   90.00
#
_symmetry.space_group_name_H-M   'P 1'
#
loop_
_entity.id
_entity.type
_entity.pdbx_description
1 polymer ?
#
loop_
_entity_poly.entity_id
_entity_poly.type
_entity_poly.pdbx_seq_one_letter_code
_entity_poly.pdbx_strand_id
1 'polypeptide(L)'
;MPWVRNLRRFVGTGAGLGSEALMELETKRILLEIFKERQRKSAEAGSIPSFYKKKPEEGSISSRVQRLAKYRFLKKQSELLLNADDLDAMWVCLRENCVIDDATGAEKMNYEDFCHIATVCTEQIGQKCKRFFSPSNFMKFEKDDSGRIAILPFYLYVMRTVSCFLQEKLLKLPASFVPHASFCV
;
A
#
# COMPACT_ATOMS: atom_id res chain seq x y z
N MET A 1 47.52 15.09 13.40
CA MET A 1 48.25 14.35 14.46
C MET A 1 48.34 12.86 14.11
N PRO A 2 49.48 12.19 14.33
CA PRO A 2 49.70 10.77 14.01
C PRO A 2 48.72 9.81 14.70
N TRP A 3 48.33 10.09 15.95
CA TRP A 3 47.42 9.26 16.74
C TRP A 3 46.02 9.16 16.11
N VAL A 4 45.50 10.23 15.51
CA VAL A 4 44.20 10.23 14.80
C VAL A 4 44.23 9.26 13.62
N ARG A 5 45.35 9.19 12.90
CA ARG A 5 45.51 8.32 11.73
C ARG A 5 45.58 6.84 12.16
N ASN A 6 46.27 6.55 13.26
CA ASN A 6 46.33 5.21 13.85
C ASN A 6 44.99 4.76 14.42
N LEU A 7 44.26 5.64 15.10
CA LEU A 7 42.92 5.35 15.62
C LEU A 7 41.95 5.02 14.48
N ARG A 8 41.97 5.82 13.42
CA ARG A 8 41.14 5.59 12.21
C ARG A 8 41.49 4.27 11.53
N ARG A 9 42.77 3.87 11.54
CA ARG A 9 43.26 2.59 11.01
C ARG A 9 42.78 1.41 11.86
N PHE A 10 42.85 1.52 13.18
CA PHE A 10 42.41 0.50 14.13
C PHE A 10 40.89 0.27 14.08
N VAL A 11 40.11 1.35 14.07
CA VAL A 11 38.64 1.29 13.89
C VAL A 11 38.29 0.73 12.50
N GLY A 12 39.06 1.09 11.47
CA GLY A 12 38.88 0.56 10.12
C GLY A 12 39.23 -0.92 9.95
N THR A 13 40.09 -1.48 10.81
CA THR A 13 40.43 -2.91 10.80
C THR A 13 39.38 -3.80 11.48
N GLY A 14 38.40 -3.23 12.19
CA GLY A 14 37.37 -4.01 12.91
C GLY A 14 37.89 -4.86 14.07
N ALA A 15 39.14 -4.64 14.50
CA ALA A 15 39.75 -5.38 15.60
C ALA A 15 38.97 -5.14 16.91
N GLY A 16 38.48 -6.22 17.53
CA GLY A 16 37.68 -6.17 18.77
C GLY A 16 36.17 -6.05 18.58
N LEU A 17 35.67 -6.04 17.34
CA LEU A 17 34.23 -6.10 17.07
C LEU A 17 33.70 -7.52 17.20
N GLY A 18 32.48 -7.66 17.75
CA GLY A 18 31.75 -8.93 17.75
C GLY A 18 31.44 -9.42 16.34
N SER A 19 31.17 -10.73 16.20
CA SER A 19 30.90 -11.37 14.90
C SER A 19 29.78 -10.71 14.10
N GLU A 20 28.74 -10.22 14.79
CA GLU A 20 27.61 -9.50 14.18
C GLU A 20 28.03 -8.14 13.60
N ALA A 21 28.80 -7.35 14.35
CA ALA A 21 29.29 -6.04 13.92
C ALA A 21 30.27 -6.16 12.74
N LEU A 22 31.11 -7.20 12.70
CA LEU A 22 31.97 -7.49 11.55
C LEU A 22 31.15 -7.84 10.30
N MET A 23 30.11 -8.66 10.45
CA MET A 23 29.24 -9.05 9.35
C MET A 23 28.48 -7.85 8.75
N GLU A 24 28.01 -6.93 9.60
CA GLU A 24 27.41 -5.68 9.14
C GLU A 24 28.39 -4.79 8.36
N LEU A 25 29.63 -4.68 8.84
CA LEU A 25 30.66 -3.84 8.24
C LEU A 25 31.03 -4.38 6.84
N GLU A 26 31.18 -5.70 6.73
CA GLU A 26 31.41 -6.39 5.47
C GLU A 26 30.22 -6.21 4.50
N THR A 27 28.99 -6.35 5.00
CA THR A 27 27.77 -6.12 4.21
C THR A 27 27.71 -4.69 3.67
N LYS A 28 27.96 -3.69 4.52
CA LYS A 28 28.01 -2.27 4.13
C LYS A 28 29.06 -2.03 3.05
N ARG A 29 30.23 -2.66 3.16
CA ARG A 29 31.31 -2.58 2.18
C ARG A 29 30.90 -3.16 0.82
N ILE A 30 30.33 -4.37 0.82
CA ILE A 30 29.86 -5.04 -0.41
C ILE A 30 28.79 -4.19 -1.10
N LEU A 31 27.83 -3.65 -0.36
CA LEU A 31 26.77 -2.81 -0.91
C LEU A 31 27.31 -1.48 -1.49
N LEU A 32 28.28 -0.86 -0.83
CA LEU A 32 28.93 0.36 -1.32
C LEU A 32 29.67 0.13 -2.64
N GLU A 33 30.37 -0.99 -2.78
CA GLU A 33 31.07 -1.31 -4.03
C GLU A 33 30.08 -1.60 -5.17
N ILE A 34 29.00 -2.35 -4.91
CA ILE A 34 27.92 -2.56 -5.90
C ILE A 34 27.31 -1.22 -6.35
N PHE A 35 27.14 -0.27 -5.42
CA PHE A 35 26.59 1.05 -5.73
C PHE A 35 27.54 1.88 -6.63
N LYS A 36 28.84 1.94 -6.30
CA LYS A 36 29.84 2.64 -7.12
C LYS A 36 29.98 2.04 -8.51
N GLU A 37 29.99 0.72 -8.61
CA GLU A 37 30.03 0.00 -9.89
C GLU A 37 28.83 0.37 -10.78
N ARG A 38 27.63 0.50 -10.20
CA ARG A 38 26.44 0.97 -10.94
C ARG A 38 26.54 2.43 -11.37
N GLN A 39 27.08 3.31 -10.51
CA GLN A 39 27.30 4.72 -10.87
C GLN A 39 28.26 4.84 -12.05
N ARG A 40 29.37 4.08 -12.04
CA ARG A 40 30.33 4.05 -13.15
C ARG A 40 29.67 3.58 -14.45
N LYS A 41 28.94 2.46 -14.41
CA LYS A 41 28.19 1.95 -15.58
C LYS A 41 27.14 2.93 -16.10
N SER A 42 26.52 3.70 -15.20
CA SER A 42 25.56 4.73 -15.60
C SER A 42 26.24 5.93 -16.25
N ALA A 43 27.44 6.31 -15.79
CA ALA A 43 28.24 7.36 -16.43
C ALA A 43 28.76 6.91 -17.81
N GLU A 44 29.17 5.64 -17.94
CA GLU A 44 29.59 5.03 -19.22
C GLU A 44 28.44 4.96 -20.24
N ALA A 45 27.20 4.78 -19.80
CA ALA A 45 26.01 4.75 -20.67
C ALA A 45 25.61 6.12 -21.26
N GLY A 46 26.23 7.21 -20.78
CA GLY A 46 25.98 8.57 -21.28
C GLY A 46 24.54 9.04 -21.05
N SER A 47 23.97 9.74 -22.05
CA SER A 47 22.64 10.37 -21.92
C SER A 47 21.46 9.41 -22.08
N ILE A 48 21.68 8.15 -22.48
CA ILE A 48 20.59 7.21 -22.78
C ILE A 48 20.26 6.41 -21.52
N PRO A 49 19.08 6.58 -20.91
CA PRO A 49 18.69 5.78 -19.75
C PRO A 49 18.55 4.30 -20.13
N SER A 50 18.91 3.41 -19.21
CA SER A 50 18.64 1.98 -19.36
C SER A 50 17.13 1.73 -19.43
N PHE A 51 16.65 1.32 -20.60
CA PHE A 51 15.24 0.99 -20.85
C PHE A 51 14.89 -0.45 -20.44
N TYR A 52 15.87 -1.36 -20.54
CA TYR A 52 15.69 -2.77 -20.20
C TYR A 52 16.40 -3.14 -18.91
N LYS A 53 15.65 -3.68 -17.95
CA LYS A 53 16.19 -4.27 -16.72
C LYS A 53 15.90 -5.77 -16.76
N LYS A 54 16.95 -6.58 -16.92
CA LYS A 54 16.85 -8.04 -16.87
C LYS A 54 16.18 -8.44 -15.55
N LYS A 55 15.22 -9.36 -15.61
CA LYS A 55 14.65 -9.94 -14.40
C LYS A 55 15.76 -10.61 -13.58
N PRO A 56 15.79 -10.43 -12.25
CA PRO A 56 16.76 -11.11 -11.41
C PRO A 56 16.67 -12.62 -11.58
N GLU A 57 17.82 -13.29 -11.58
CA GLU A 57 17.88 -14.75 -11.60
C GLU A 57 17.29 -15.32 -10.30
N GLU A 58 16.58 -16.45 -10.40
CA GLU A 58 15.98 -17.10 -9.23
C GLU A 58 17.07 -17.48 -8.21
N GLY A 59 16.79 -17.30 -6.92
CA GLY A 59 17.76 -17.53 -5.85
C GLY A 59 18.79 -16.41 -5.65
N SER A 60 18.98 -15.51 -6.62
CA SER A 60 19.89 -14.36 -6.45
C SER A 60 19.48 -13.42 -5.31
N ILE A 61 20.44 -12.69 -4.74
CA ILE A 61 20.15 -11.67 -3.70
C ILE A 61 19.15 -10.63 -4.24
N SER A 62 19.29 -10.24 -5.51
CA SER A 62 18.38 -9.29 -6.16
C SER A 62 16.95 -9.81 -6.23
N SER A 63 16.73 -11.10 -6.54
CA SER A 63 15.39 -11.69 -6.55
C SER A 63 14.78 -11.75 -5.15
N ARG A 64 15.58 -12.12 -4.14
CA ARG A 64 15.16 -12.14 -2.72
C ARG A 64 14.77 -10.75 -2.22
N VAL A 65 15.60 -9.74 -2.49
CA VAL A 65 15.33 -8.34 -2.12
C VAL A 65 14.09 -7.82 -2.84
N GLN A 66 13.96 -8.06 -4.15
CA GLN A 66 12.78 -7.65 -4.92
C GLN A 66 11.50 -8.30 -4.38
N ARG A 67 11.55 -9.59 -4.05
CA ARG A 67 10.42 -10.32 -3.47
C ARG A 67 10.01 -9.74 -2.11
N LEU A 68 10.98 -9.49 -1.22
CA LEU A 68 10.72 -8.88 0.09
C LEU A 68 10.16 -7.47 -0.04
N ALA A 69 10.71 -6.66 -0.96
CA ALA A 69 10.20 -5.32 -1.23
C ALA A 69 8.76 -5.36 -1.75
N LYS A 70 8.46 -6.25 -2.71
CA LYS A 70 7.09 -6.46 -3.22
C LYS A 70 6.14 -6.90 -2.12
N TYR A 71 6.54 -7.85 -1.27
CA TYR A 71 5.74 -8.31 -0.15
C TYR A 71 5.44 -7.18 0.84
N ARG A 72 6.46 -6.43 1.28
CA ARG A 72 6.28 -5.30 2.20
C ARG A 72 5.36 -4.23 1.63
N PHE A 73 5.51 -3.93 0.33
CA PHE A 73 4.64 -3.00 -0.36
C PHE A 73 3.19 -3.50 -0.37
N LEU A 74 2.97 -4.75 -0.79
CA LEU A 74 1.62 -5.33 -0.87
C LEU A 74 0.96 -5.48 0.50
N LYS A 75 1.72 -5.87 1.53
CA LYS A 75 1.24 -5.93 2.92
C LYS A 75 0.80 -4.56 3.41
N LYS A 76 1.64 -3.53 3.21
CA LYS A 76 1.27 -2.15 3.56
C LYS A 76 0.04 -1.68 2.80
N GLN A 77 -0.11 -2.07 1.54
CA GLN A 77 -1.31 -1.76 0.75
C GLN A 77 -2.55 -2.52 1.25
N SER A 78 -2.44 -3.80 1.61
CA SER A 78 -3.56 -4.58 2.14
C SER A 78 -4.04 -4.05 3.48
N GLU A 79 -3.14 -3.58 4.34
CA GLU A 79 -3.49 -2.92 5.60
C GLU A 79 -4.33 -1.65 5.40
N LEU A 80 -4.25 -1.01 4.23
CA LEU A 80 -5.07 0.16 3.88
C LEU A 80 -6.43 -0.23 3.29
N LEU A 81 -6.69 -1.50 2.96
CA LEU A 81 -7.97 -1.97 2.42
C LEU A 81 -8.99 -2.16 3.53
N LEU A 82 -10.27 -2.02 3.16
CA LEU A 82 -11.38 -2.40 4.02
C LEU A 82 -11.52 -3.92 3.98
N ASN A 83 -11.69 -4.52 5.15
CA ASN A 83 -11.99 -5.95 5.29
C ASN A 83 -13.50 -6.20 5.13
N ALA A 84 -13.93 -7.46 5.23
CA ALA A 84 -15.36 -7.82 5.16
C ALA A 84 -16.17 -7.12 6.27
N ASP A 85 -15.72 -7.23 7.53
CA ASP A 85 -16.38 -6.58 8.67
C ASP A 85 -16.43 -5.04 8.51
N ASP A 86 -15.38 -4.45 7.94
CA ASP A 86 -15.32 -3.00 7.67
C ASP A 86 -16.38 -2.59 6.62
N LEU A 87 -16.60 -3.43 5.60
CA LEU A 87 -17.60 -3.19 4.57
C LEU A 87 -19.02 -3.35 5.12
N ASP A 88 -19.27 -4.37 5.94
CA ASP A 88 -20.55 -4.58 6.59
C ASP A 88 -20.90 -3.43 7.54
N ALA A 89 -19.93 -2.97 8.35
CA ALA A 89 -20.11 -1.80 9.22
C ALA A 89 -20.43 -0.53 8.41
N MET A 90 -19.74 -0.32 7.28
CA MET A 90 -20.03 0.81 6.39
C MET A 90 -21.43 0.71 5.76
N TRP A 91 -21.87 -0.50 5.39
CA TRP A 91 -23.21 -0.71 4.85
C TRP A 91 -24.30 -0.38 5.87
N VAL A 92 -24.14 -0.83 7.11
CA VAL A 92 -25.05 -0.50 8.23
C VAL A 92 -25.11 1.01 8.43
N CYS A 93 -23.94 1.68 8.50
CA CYS A 93 -23.87 3.13 8.68
C CYS A 93 -24.56 3.91 7.55
N LEU A 94 -24.42 3.45 6.30
CA LEU A 94 -25.11 4.03 5.15
C LEU A 94 -26.63 3.92 5.28
N ARG A 95 -27.15 2.76 5.68
CA ARG A 95 -28.59 2.52 5.81
C ARG A 95 -29.22 3.29 6.97
N GLU A 96 -28.52 3.42 8.09
CA GLU A 96 -29.01 4.17 9.26
C GLU A 96 -29.16 5.67 9.02
N ASN A 97 -28.39 6.21 8.06
CA ASN A 97 -28.34 7.65 7.77
C ASN A 97 -28.95 8.01 6.41
N CYS A 98 -29.62 7.07 5.74
CA CYS A 98 -30.25 7.31 4.45
C CYS A 98 -31.67 7.86 4.57
N VAL A 99 -32.11 8.56 3.53
CA VAL A 99 -33.49 8.97 3.31
C VAL A 99 -34.10 8.03 2.28
N ILE A 100 -35.26 7.46 2.63
CA ILE A 100 -36.04 6.65 1.70
C ILE A 100 -36.89 7.58 0.84
N ASP A 101 -36.77 7.43 -0.47
CA ASP A 101 -37.58 8.16 -1.44
C ASP A 101 -39.02 7.61 -1.44
N ASP A 102 -40.00 8.42 -1.06
CA ASP A 102 -41.40 7.97 -0.91
C ASP A 102 -42.03 7.48 -2.23
N ALA A 103 -41.53 7.94 -3.39
CA ALA A 103 -42.09 7.59 -4.69
C ALA A 103 -41.48 6.30 -5.26
N THR A 104 -40.20 6.04 -4.99
CA THR A 104 -39.44 4.92 -5.57
C THR A 104 -39.04 3.85 -4.57
N GLY A 105 -39.14 4.13 -3.27
CA GLY A 105 -38.62 3.30 -2.19
C GLY A 105 -37.09 3.24 -2.15
N ALA A 106 -36.40 4.07 -2.93
CA ALA A 106 -34.94 4.03 -3.05
C ALA A 106 -34.27 4.69 -1.84
N GLU A 107 -33.28 4.00 -1.27
CA GLU A 107 -32.42 4.54 -0.20
C GLU A 107 -31.38 5.50 -0.80
N LYS A 108 -31.43 6.77 -0.39
CA LYS A 108 -30.62 7.86 -0.92
C LYS A 108 -29.96 8.67 0.20
N MET A 109 -28.89 9.40 -0.11
CA MET A 109 -28.23 10.31 0.82
C MET A 109 -27.87 11.63 0.13
N ASN A 110 -27.94 12.73 0.87
CA ASN A 110 -27.45 14.02 0.41
C ASN A 110 -25.94 14.19 0.73
N TYR A 111 -25.35 15.34 0.38
CA TYR A 111 -23.93 15.57 0.62
C TYR A 111 -23.57 15.85 2.10
N GLU A 112 -24.49 16.42 2.88
CA GLU A 112 -24.33 16.59 4.32
C GLU A 112 -24.32 15.24 5.03
N ASP A 113 -25.29 14.37 4.70
CA ASP A 113 -25.36 12.99 5.17
C ASP A 113 -24.07 12.24 4.79
N PHE A 114 -23.60 12.41 3.55
CA PHE A 114 -22.34 11.80 3.10
C PHE A 114 -21.14 12.24 3.95
N CYS A 115 -21.04 13.52 4.32
CA CYS A 115 -20.00 14.03 5.21
C CYS A 115 -20.15 13.51 6.65
N HIS A 116 -21.39 13.39 7.14
CA HIS A 116 -21.67 12.85 8.46
C HIS A 116 -21.30 11.37 8.55
N ILE A 117 -21.77 10.55 7.61
CA ILE A 117 -21.44 9.13 7.47
C ILE A 117 -19.93 8.94 7.35
N ALA A 118 -19.23 9.80 6.62
CA ALA A 118 -17.77 9.75 6.53
C ALA A 118 -17.10 9.88 7.92
N THR A 119 -17.66 10.72 8.79
CA THR A 119 -17.15 10.95 10.14
C THR A 119 -17.41 9.73 11.01
N VAL A 120 -18.65 9.22 11.03
CA VAL A 120 -19.03 8.01 11.77
C VAL A 120 -18.22 6.78 11.31
N CYS A 121 -18.11 6.57 10.00
CA CYS A 121 -17.30 5.50 9.43
C CYS A 121 -15.82 5.64 9.79
N THR A 122 -15.29 6.87 9.90
CA THR A 122 -13.90 7.10 10.29
C THR A 122 -13.66 6.76 11.76
N GLU A 123 -14.65 6.97 12.62
CA GLU A 123 -14.58 6.61 14.04
C GLU A 123 -14.70 5.09 14.26
N GLN A 124 -15.61 4.43 13.55
CA GLN A 124 -15.85 2.98 13.71
C GLN A 124 -14.81 2.11 12.99
N ILE A 125 -14.45 2.45 11.75
CA ILE A 125 -13.61 1.62 10.86
C ILE A 125 -12.16 2.14 10.81
N GLY A 126 -11.96 3.43 11.09
CA GLY A 126 -10.66 4.10 11.03
C GLY A 126 -10.38 4.81 9.70
N GLN A 127 -9.17 5.34 9.55
CA GLN A 127 -8.79 6.23 8.44
C GLN A 127 -8.84 5.60 7.03
N LYS A 128 -9.01 4.27 6.93
CA LYS A 128 -9.06 3.55 5.65
C LYS A 128 -10.28 3.91 4.80
N CYS A 129 -11.40 4.25 5.45
CA CYS A 129 -12.66 4.58 4.76
C CYS A 129 -12.65 5.99 4.16
N LYS A 130 -11.87 6.92 4.73
CA LYS A 130 -11.84 8.35 4.37
C LYS A 130 -11.59 8.62 2.89
N ARG A 131 -10.78 7.79 2.22
CA ARG A 131 -10.49 7.93 0.78
C ARG A 131 -11.71 7.72 -0.11
N PHE A 132 -12.72 6.98 0.36
CA PHE A 132 -13.96 6.76 -0.38
C PHE A 132 -14.92 7.94 -0.24
N PHE A 133 -14.89 8.62 0.90
CA PHE A 133 -15.70 9.80 1.20
C PHE A 133 -15.09 11.12 0.71
N SER A 134 -14.58 11.14 -0.52
CA SER A 134 -14.10 12.39 -1.14
C SER A 134 -15.21 13.09 -1.94
N PRO A 135 -15.21 14.43 -2.04
CA PRO A 135 -16.16 15.15 -2.88
C PRO A 135 -16.10 14.69 -4.35
N SER A 136 -14.90 14.38 -4.84
CA SER A 136 -14.69 13.83 -6.18
C SER A 136 -15.38 12.49 -6.39
N ASN A 137 -15.48 11.64 -5.36
CA ASN A 137 -16.22 10.38 -5.46
C ASN A 137 -17.72 10.61 -5.41
N PHE A 138 -18.22 11.49 -4.54
CA PHE A 138 -19.64 11.86 -4.50
C PHE A 138 -20.12 12.34 -5.88
N MET A 139 -19.30 13.14 -6.56
CA MET A 139 -19.63 13.66 -7.89
C MET A 139 -19.72 12.60 -9.00
N LYS A 140 -19.25 11.37 -8.79
CA LYS A 140 -19.32 10.30 -9.81
C LYS A 140 -20.71 9.70 -9.99
N PHE A 141 -21.59 9.84 -9.00
CA PHE A 141 -22.91 9.22 -9.02
C PHE A 141 -23.94 10.15 -9.64
N GLU A 142 -24.98 9.58 -10.24
CA GLU A 142 -26.14 10.35 -10.70
C GLU A 142 -26.88 10.93 -9.49
N LYS A 143 -27.29 12.19 -9.59
CA LYS A 143 -28.04 12.90 -8.56
C LYS A 143 -29.48 13.03 -9.01
N ASP A 144 -30.40 12.95 -8.06
CA ASP A 144 -31.77 13.38 -8.29
C ASP A 144 -31.90 14.91 -8.29
N ASP A 145 -33.12 15.40 -8.51
CA ASP A 145 -33.44 16.83 -8.53
C ASP A 145 -33.10 17.55 -7.20
N SER A 146 -32.99 16.79 -6.11
CA SER A 146 -32.61 17.28 -4.78
C SER A 146 -31.10 17.14 -4.49
N GLY A 147 -30.30 16.72 -5.48
CA GLY A 147 -28.85 16.55 -5.31
C GLY A 147 -28.44 15.30 -4.52
N ARG A 148 -29.35 14.34 -4.32
CA ARG A 148 -29.10 13.11 -3.54
C ARG A 148 -28.61 11.99 -4.44
N ILE A 149 -27.78 11.12 -3.89
CA ILE A 149 -27.26 9.94 -4.58
C ILE A 149 -27.82 8.67 -3.94
N ALA A 150 -28.07 7.63 -4.72
CA ALA A 150 -28.48 6.33 -4.20
C ALA A 150 -27.33 5.66 -3.43
N ILE A 151 -27.62 5.10 -2.25
CA ILE A 151 -26.56 4.53 -1.37
C ILE A 151 -26.02 3.20 -1.91
N LEU A 152 -26.85 2.39 -2.57
CA LEU A 152 -26.46 1.08 -3.07
C LEU A 152 -25.39 1.17 -4.17
N PRO A 153 -25.52 2.01 -5.21
CA PRO A 153 -24.45 2.24 -6.18
C PRO A 153 -23.14 2.70 -5.54
N PHE A 154 -23.20 3.54 -4.50
CA PHE A 154 -22.02 3.98 -3.77
C PHE A 154 -21.36 2.82 -3.03
N TYR A 155 -22.14 2.00 -2.31
CA TYR A 155 -21.62 0.82 -1.61
C TYR A 155 -20.96 -0.17 -2.57
N LEU A 156 -21.60 -0.46 -3.70
CA LEU A 156 -21.06 -1.33 -4.75
C LEU A 156 -19.76 -0.78 -5.34
N TYR A 157 -19.63 0.54 -5.50
CA TYR A 157 -18.39 1.18 -5.93
C TYR A 157 -17.24 0.93 -4.94
N VAL A 158 -17.50 1.04 -3.63
CA VAL A 158 -16.48 0.79 -2.60
C VAL A 158 -16.09 -0.68 -2.60
N MET A 159 -17.06 -1.59 -2.58
CA MET A 159 -16.81 -3.04 -2.64
C MET A 159 -15.98 -3.40 -3.87
N ARG A 160 -16.37 -2.93 -5.06
CA ARG A 160 -15.63 -3.19 -6.30
C ARG A 160 -14.18 -2.67 -6.22
N THR A 161 -13.97 -1.48 -5.65
CA THR A 161 -12.63 -0.90 -5.53
C THR A 161 -11.73 -1.74 -4.63
N VAL A 162 -12.28 -2.29 -3.55
CA VAL A 162 -11.57 -3.20 -2.63
C VAL A 162 -11.30 -4.55 -3.31
N SER A 163 -12.32 -5.16 -3.92
CA SER A 163 -12.22 -6.47 -4.58
C SER A 163 -11.25 -6.48 -5.76
N CYS A 164 -11.29 -5.47 -6.64
CA CYS A 164 -10.34 -5.36 -7.75
C CYS A 164 -8.89 -5.28 -7.25
N PHE A 165 -8.65 -4.58 -6.13
CA PHE A 165 -7.31 -4.49 -5.57
C PHE A 165 -6.82 -5.84 -5.01
N LEU A 166 -7.67 -6.54 -4.26
CA LEU A 166 -7.36 -7.87 -3.71
C LEU A 166 -7.07 -8.87 -4.85
N GLN A 167 -7.93 -8.89 -5.85
CA GLN A 167 -7.88 -9.88 -6.93
C GLN A 167 -6.69 -9.67 -7.88
N GLU A 168 -6.33 -8.41 -8.17
CA GLU A 168 -5.27 -8.11 -9.13
C GLU A 168 -3.85 -8.20 -8.52
N LYS A 169 -3.71 -7.97 -7.21
CA LYS A 169 -2.41 -7.77 -6.54
C LYS A 169 -2.03 -8.85 -5.53
N LEU A 170 -2.97 -9.42 -4.75
CA LEU A 170 -2.66 -10.37 -3.68
C LEU A 170 -2.72 -11.84 -4.14
N LEU A 171 -3.65 -12.22 -5.01
CA LEU A 171 -3.73 -13.59 -5.57
C LEU A 171 -2.54 -13.98 -6.46
N LYS A 172 -1.71 -13.01 -6.88
CA LYS A 172 -0.47 -13.24 -7.64
C LYS A 172 0.76 -13.47 -6.75
N LEU A 173 0.58 -13.55 -5.43
CA LEU A 173 1.63 -13.95 -4.50
C LEU A 173 1.59 -15.47 -4.27
N PRO A 174 2.74 -16.13 -4.10
CA PRO A 174 2.78 -17.55 -3.78
C PRO A 174 2.00 -17.84 -2.48
N ALA A 175 1.28 -18.96 -2.45
CA ALA A 175 0.33 -19.33 -1.40
C ALA A 175 0.91 -19.30 0.04
N SER A 176 2.23 -19.45 0.19
CA SER A 176 2.93 -19.35 1.49
C SER A 176 2.92 -17.95 2.12
N PHE A 177 2.42 -16.93 1.41
CA PHE A 177 2.39 -15.54 1.88
C PHE A 177 1.00 -14.88 1.82
N VAL A 178 -0.04 -15.62 1.44
CA VAL A 178 -1.41 -15.12 1.46
C VAL A 178 -1.91 -15.23 2.90
N PRO A 179 -2.18 -14.13 3.63
CA PRO A 179 -2.89 -14.25 4.90
C PRO A 179 -4.25 -14.89 4.61
N HIS A 180 -4.75 -15.72 5.52
CA HIS A 180 -6.10 -16.32 5.45
C HIS A 180 -7.15 -15.20 5.38
N ALA A 181 -7.39 -14.65 4.19
CA ALA A 181 -8.52 -13.83 3.88
C ALA A 181 -9.60 -14.81 3.43
N SER A 182 -10.55 -15.10 4.34
CA SER A 182 -11.77 -15.80 3.99
C SER A 182 -12.46 -14.99 2.89
N PHE A 183 -12.50 -15.55 1.69
CA PHE A 183 -13.24 -14.98 0.57
C PHE A 183 -14.73 -15.20 0.86
N CYS A 184 -15.47 -14.12 1.10
CA CYS A 184 -16.92 -14.14 0.91
C CYS A 184 -17.17 -14.20 -0.60
N VAL A 185 -17.63 -15.36 -1.07
CA VAL A 185 -18.21 -15.57 -2.40
C VAL A 185 -19.72 -15.39 -2.28
#